data_AF-A0A3R6NH64-F1
#
_entry.id   AF-A0A3R6NH64-F1
#
_cell.length_a   1.000
_cell.length_b   1.000
_cell.length_c   1.000
_cell.angle_alpha   90.00
_cell.angle_beta   90.00
_cell.angle_gamma   90.00
#
_symmetry.space_group_name_H-M   'P 1'
#
loop_
_entity.id
_entity.type
_entity.pdbx_description
1 polymer ?
#
loop_
_entity_poly.entity_id
_entity_poly.type
_entity_poly.pdbx_seq_one_letter_code
_entity_poly.pdbx_strand_id
1 'polypeptide(L)'
;MAAVKKTEEERIKELEELTPELPKNFKEWCGEKFKTPEIYYKRKGNFAECTCGKCGGKYEIYTPKDLEYRTLHDEIPRRGERAVCKKCGNISTYQWKRITEPVRESARFYLYQRSKDNNLFVRIFTYYRRYSQFSKMEELLEEDSRYFLQLGKVEKMVRSYTYRQDEYQWIISDRTGYPYLKTLHGDLYPGWREEIKQSELKYFMEQILVEMAMNNWGRQTFNGVSLTDAIMTYANNPAIEMYCKMGMHRLVRHLIWKEGRSGLVNRKKDTLQGQLRLEKKENINKVIKAAGDLGLLETLQFEEKEGYAWKPEQEEWIAEIFDREMKKRIKHLLKYMTLQQLINRTEKYAIQKYSPVPEGWKPYGNYKGNIVQEYDDYLNMREELGYDMKNSVFIYPRDLELVHDQMTGESNARHDELYIKKKNKEFPEIAKRYESLCKKYQAAAEGYIIRPAKDAGEIIMEGRKLHHCVGGDNYLSKHNRGTTAILFLRKEKTPNTPYITIEISGTKIYQWYGAHDKKPKREFFDRLLADYTKQLEARKKKPDKAFIAAV
;
A
#
# COMPACT_ATOMS: atom_id res chain seq x y z
N MET A 1 -12.67 -20.07 -31.11
CA MET A 1 -13.76 -20.14 -30.11
C MET A 1 -13.36 -19.28 -28.92
N ALA A 2 -13.92 -18.08 -28.80
CA ALA A 2 -13.69 -17.22 -27.65
C ALA A 2 -14.45 -17.83 -26.46
N ALA A 3 -13.73 -18.23 -25.41
CA ALA A 3 -14.34 -18.75 -24.19
C ALA A 3 -15.26 -17.67 -23.60
N VAL A 4 -16.57 -17.96 -23.54
CA VAL A 4 -17.53 -17.14 -22.82
C VAL A 4 -17.02 -17.02 -21.39
N LYS A 5 -16.79 -15.78 -20.94
CA LYS A 5 -16.32 -15.49 -19.59
C LYS A 5 -17.48 -15.86 -18.65
N LYS A 6 -17.38 -17.02 -17.98
CA LYS A 6 -18.38 -17.48 -17.00
C LYS A 6 -18.62 -16.39 -15.96
N THR A 7 -19.86 -16.23 -15.53
CA THR A 7 -20.20 -15.32 -14.44
C THR A 7 -19.62 -15.84 -13.11
N GLU A 8 -19.33 -14.95 -12.17
CA GLU A 8 -18.78 -15.34 -10.86
C GLU A 8 -19.74 -16.29 -10.12
N GLU A 9 -21.05 -16.05 -10.23
CA GLU A 9 -22.11 -16.89 -9.65
C GLU A 9 -22.11 -18.32 -10.21
N GLU A 10 -21.96 -18.49 -11.53
CA GLU A 10 -21.83 -19.82 -12.15
C GLU A 10 -20.59 -20.54 -11.63
N ARG A 11 -19.46 -19.83 -11.49
CA ARG A 11 -18.23 -20.43 -10.98
C ARG A 11 -18.35 -20.83 -9.51
N ILE A 12 -19.04 -20.05 -8.68
CA ILE A 12 -19.33 -20.39 -7.29
C ILE A 12 -20.13 -21.68 -7.21
N LYS A 13 -21.21 -21.81 -7.99
CA LYS A 13 -22.03 -23.03 -8.03
C LYS A 13 -21.22 -24.27 -8.39
N GLU A 14 -20.36 -24.18 -9.41
CA GLU A 14 -19.46 -25.28 -9.78
C GLU A 14 -18.52 -25.69 -8.63
N LEU A 15 -17.96 -24.70 -7.94
CA LEU A 15 -17.07 -24.96 -6.79
C LEU A 15 -17.83 -25.55 -5.59
N GLU A 16 -19.09 -25.16 -5.39
CA GLU A 16 -19.97 -25.76 -4.38
C GLU A 16 -20.29 -27.22 -4.69
N GLU A 17 -20.61 -27.56 -5.95
CA GLU A 17 -20.88 -28.94 -6.38
C GLU A 17 -19.65 -29.86 -6.22
N LEU A 18 -18.44 -29.32 -6.39
CA LEU A 18 -17.19 -30.04 -6.16
C LEU A 18 -16.88 -30.26 -4.68
N THR A 19 -17.57 -29.57 -3.76
CA THR A 19 -17.30 -29.63 -2.32
C THR A 19 -18.00 -30.87 -1.70
N PRO A 20 -17.24 -31.83 -1.15
CA PRO A 20 -17.76 -32.97 -0.42
C PRO A 20 -18.45 -32.57 0.90
N GLU A 21 -19.30 -33.47 1.37
CA GLU A 21 -19.91 -33.36 2.69
C GLU A 21 -18.86 -33.39 3.81
N LEU A 22 -19.24 -32.82 4.96
CA LEU A 22 -18.39 -32.83 6.14
C LEU A 22 -18.32 -34.24 6.75
N PRO A 23 -17.17 -34.64 7.33
CA PRO A 23 -17.12 -35.84 8.17
C PRO A 23 -18.16 -35.73 9.29
N LYS A 24 -18.91 -36.82 9.54
CA LYS A 24 -20.04 -36.81 10.49
C LYS A 24 -19.64 -36.33 11.90
N ASN A 25 -18.43 -36.67 12.34
CA ASN A 25 -17.89 -36.30 13.66
C ASN A 25 -17.09 -34.98 13.65
N PHE A 26 -17.03 -34.23 12.55
CA PHE A 26 -16.18 -33.03 12.45
C PHE A 26 -16.57 -31.94 13.45
N LYS A 27 -17.87 -31.63 13.56
CA LYS A 27 -18.38 -30.61 14.51
C LYS A 27 -18.12 -31.02 15.97
N GLU A 28 -18.30 -32.30 16.28
CA GLU A 28 -18.05 -32.85 17.61
C GLU A 28 -16.56 -32.77 17.96
N TRP A 29 -15.68 -33.22 17.06
CA TRP A 29 -14.23 -33.14 17.21
C TRP A 29 -13.72 -31.70 17.43
N CYS A 30 -14.31 -30.71 16.74
CA CYS A 30 -13.99 -29.29 16.99
C CYS A 30 -14.38 -28.89 18.42
N GLY A 31 -15.57 -29.29 18.88
CA GLY A 31 -16.07 -28.99 20.21
C GLY A 31 -15.25 -29.62 21.35
N GLU A 32 -14.65 -30.79 21.13
CA GLU A 32 -13.81 -31.47 22.13
C GLU A 32 -12.52 -30.71 22.48
N LYS A 33 -12.09 -29.74 21.65
CA LYS A 33 -10.90 -28.92 21.91
C LYS A 33 -11.12 -27.83 22.95
N PHE A 34 -12.37 -27.57 23.30
CA PHE A 34 -12.75 -26.52 24.23
C PHE A 34 -13.09 -27.10 25.60
N LYS A 35 -12.90 -26.30 26.64
CA LYS A 35 -13.21 -26.70 28.02
C LYS A 35 -14.69 -27.06 28.16
N THR A 36 -14.98 -28.06 28.99
CA THR A 36 -16.36 -28.38 29.34
C THR A 36 -16.95 -27.26 30.20
N PRO A 37 -18.18 -26.78 29.90
CA PRO A 37 -18.77 -25.67 30.64
C PRO A 37 -18.84 -25.91 32.15
N GLU A 38 -18.51 -24.90 32.96
CA GLU A 38 -18.50 -25.02 34.42
C GLU A 38 -19.90 -25.20 35.03
N ILE A 39 -19.91 -25.55 36.32
CA ILE A 39 -21.11 -25.59 37.16
C ILE A 39 -21.06 -24.40 38.12
N TYR A 40 -21.99 -23.46 37.94
CA TYR A 40 -22.08 -22.26 38.76
C TYR A 40 -22.80 -22.55 40.07
N TYR A 41 -22.23 -22.16 41.21
CA TYR A 41 -22.83 -22.42 42.52
C TYR A 41 -22.97 -21.18 43.41
N LYS A 42 -23.99 -21.17 44.28
CA LYS A 42 -24.15 -20.23 45.40
C LYS A 42 -24.60 -21.01 46.63
N ARG A 43 -23.82 -20.92 47.72
CA ARG A 43 -24.19 -21.53 48.99
C ARG A 43 -25.31 -20.73 49.68
N LYS A 44 -26.27 -21.44 50.24
CA LYS A 44 -27.39 -20.96 51.05
C LYS A 44 -27.55 -21.89 52.27
N GLY A 45 -26.88 -21.56 53.38
CA GLY A 45 -26.90 -22.40 54.59
C GLY A 45 -26.34 -23.81 54.32
N ASN A 46 -27.16 -24.83 54.58
CA ASN A 46 -26.87 -26.24 54.36
C ASN A 46 -27.13 -26.71 52.92
N PHE A 47 -27.47 -25.81 52.00
CA PHE A 47 -27.68 -26.14 50.59
C PHE A 47 -26.75 -25.31 49.68
N ALA A 48 -26.48 -25.82 48.48
CA ALA A 48 -25.88 -25.05 47.41
C ALA A 48 -26.78 -25.09 46.18
N GLU A 49 -27.14 -23.91 45.67
CA GLU A 49 -27.80 -23.79 44.37
C GLU A 49 -26.78 -23.92 43.27
N CYS A 50 -27.01 -24.85 42.35
CA CYS A 50 -26.14 -25.13 41.21
C CYS A 50 -26.85 -24.82 39.88
N THR A 51 -26.09 -24.37 38.89
CA THR A 51 -26.56 -24.16 37.52
C THR A 51 -25.48 -24.64 36.55
N CYS A 52 -25.82 -25.58 35.68
CA CYS A 52 -24.86 -26.14 34.74
C CYS A 52 -24.75 -25.28 33.47
N GLY A 53 -23.54 -24.81 33.15
CA GLY A 53 -23.30 -24.05 31.91
C GLY A 53 -23.54 -24.85 30.63
N LYS A 54 -23.47 -26.20 30.68
CA LYS A 54 -23.69 -27.06 29.51
C LYS A 54 -25.17 -27.19 29.15
N CYS A 55 -25.98 -27.73 30.06
CA CYS A 55 -27.40 -27.97 29.80
C CYS A 55 -28.34 -26.83 30.24
N GLY A 56 -27.85 -25.84 31.00
CA GLY A 56 -28.67 -24.79 31.62
C GLY A 56 -29.50 -25.28 32.82
N GLY A 57 -29.40 -26.55 33.20
CA GLY A 57 -30.16 -27.15 34.29
C GLY A 57 -29.82 -26.53 35.65
N LYS A 58 -30.86 -26.16 36.38
CA LYS A 58 -30.79 -25.66 37.76
C LYS A 58 -31.18 -26.76 38.74
N TYR A 59 -30.46 -26.88 39.84
CA TYR A 59 -30.71 -27.86 40.89
C TYR A 59 -30.06 -27.41 42.20
N GLU A 60 -30.44 -28.03 43.31
CA GLU A 60 -29.86 -27.80 44.62
C GLU A 60 -29.20 -29.09 45.10
N ILE A 61 -28.13 -28.95 45.88
CA ILE A 61 -27.45 -30.05 46.56
C ILE A 61 -27.38 -29.78 48.05
N TYR A 62 -27.54 -30.82 48.86
CA TYR A 62 -27.47 -30.73 50.32
C TYR A 62 -26.01 -30.82 50.77
N THR A 63 -25.50 -29.73 51.35
CA THR A 63 -24.09 -29.51 51.70
C THR A 63 -24.01 -28.92 53.13
N PRO A 64 -24.34 -29.71 54.17
CA PRO A 64 -24.35 -29.24 55.55
C PRO A 64 -22.94 -28.83 56.02
N LYS A 65 -22.86 -27.91 56.98
CA LYS A 65 -21.57 -27.55 57.63
C LYS A 65 -21.15 -28.59 58.65
N ASP A 66 -22.11 -29.08 59.42
CA ASP A 66 -21.93 -30.08 60.47
C ASP A 66 -22.60 -31.39 60.05
N LEU A 67 -21.89 -32.50 60.16
CA LEU A 67 -22.35 -33.80 59.69
C LEU A 67 -23.16 -34.52 60.77
N GLU A 68 -24.45 -34.72 60.53
CA GLU A 68 -25.28 -35.62 61.33
C GLU A 68 -25.11 -37.08 60.85
N TYR A 69 -25.02 -38.01 61.80
CA TYR A 69 -24.81 -39.44 61.54
C TYR A 69 -25.94 -40.01 60.66
N ARG A 70 -25.57 -40.73 59.58
CA ARG A 70 -26.46 -41.39 58.59
C ARG A 70 -27.23 -40.46 57.62
N THR A 71 -26.84 -39.21 57.46
CA THR A 71 -27.45 -38.32 56.44
C THR A 71 -26.64 -38.30 55.14
N LEU A 72 -27.30 -38.61 54.01
CA LEU A 72 -26.71 -38.46 52.67
C LEU A 72 -26.49 -36.98 52.36
N HIS A 73 -25.27 -36.62 51.98
CA HIS A 73 -24.88 -35.24 51.66
C HIS A 73 -23.88 -35.20 50.51
N ASP A 74 -23.79 -34.07 49.83
CA ASP A 74 -22.74 -33.74 48.88
C ASP A 74 -21.64 -32.90 49.57
N GLU A 75 -20.43 -32.95 49.01
CA GLU A 75 -19.33 -32.08 49.43
C GLU A 75 -19.63 -30.61 49.11
N ILE A 76 -19.18 -29.71 49.98
CA ILE A 76 -19.35 -28.25 49.80
C ILE A 76 -18.59 -27.82 48.54
N PRO A 77 -19.26 -27.28 47.50
CA PRO A 77 -18.59 -26.85 46.27
C PRO A 77 -17.57 -25.76 46.55
N ARG A 78 -16.35 -25.92 46.02
CA ARG A 78 -15.35 -24.85 45.98
C ARG A 78 -14.90 -24.59 44.56
N ARG A 79 -14.54 -23.35 44.27
CA ARG A 79 -14.16 -22.94 42.92
C ARG A 79 -12.94 -23.72 42.44
N GLY A 80 -13.00 -24.19 41.19
CA GLY A 80 -11.93 -24.95 40.56
C GLY A 80 -11.91 -26.44 40.93
N GLU A 81 -12.69 -26.88 41.93
CA GLU A 81 -12.82 -28.30 42.25
C GLU A 81 -13.72 -29.01 41.24
N ARG A 82 -13.50 -30.32 41.10
CA ARG A 82 -14.26 -31.19 40.19
C ARG A 82 -15.76 -31.12 40.52
N ALA A 83 -16.57 -31.01 39.47
CA ALA A 83 -18.02 -30.92 39.57
C ALA A 83 -18.68 -31.85 38.55
N VAL A 84 -19.76 -32.52 38.97
CA VAL A 84 -20.56 -33.40 38.10
C VAL A 84 -22.01 -32.93 38.13
N CYS A 85 -22.55 -32.60 36.95
CA CYS A 85 -23.92 -32.11 36.84
C CYS A 85 -24.92 -33.24 37.12
N LYS A 86 -25.76 -33.07 38.15
CA LYS A 86 -26.79 -34.04 38.55
C LYS A 86 -27.94 -34.16 37.53
N LYS A 87 -28.02 -33.28 36.53
CA LYS A 87 -29.06 -33.30 35.48
C LYS A 87 -28.61 -33.97 34.17
N CYS A 88 -27.41 -33.66 33.69
CA CYS A 88 -26.93 -34.14 32.39
C CYS A 88 -25.60 -34.90 32.42
N GLY A 89 -25.01 -35.11 33.61
CA GLY A 89 -23.74 -35.82 33.77
C GLY A 89 -22.50 -35.06 33.33
N ASN A 90 -22.60 -33.76 32.95
CA ASN A 90 -21.44 -32.95 32.59
C ASN A 90 -20.37 -32.93 33.69
N ILE A 91 -19.14 -33.31 33.35
CA ILE A 91 -17.98 -33.29 34.24
C ILE A 91 -17.13 -32.06 33.91
N SER A 92 -16.96 -31.16 34.88
CA SER A 92 -16.17 -29.92 34.75
C SER A 92 -15.68 -29.47 36.13
N THR A 93 -15.55 -28.16 36.36
CA THR A 93 -15.22 -27.55 37.65
C THR A 93 -16.34 -26.64 38.15
N TYR A 94 -16.36 -26.39 39.46
CA TYR A 94 -17.26 -25.42 40.06
C TYR A 94 -16.79 -23.97 39.84
N GLN A 95 -17.74 -23.07 39.57
CA GLN A 95 -17.53 -21.63 39.41
C GLN A 95 -18.53 -20.85 40.29
N TRP A 96 -18.19 -19.63 40.71
CA TRP A 96 -19.10 -18.84 41.56
C TRP A 96 -20.28 -18.33 40.73
N LYS A 97 -21.50 -18.41 41.27
CA LYS A 97 -22.72 -17.85 40.66
C LYS A 97 -22.74 -16.32 40.61
N ARG A 98 -21.78 -15.62 41.24
CA ARG A 98 -21.62 -14.17 41.04
C ARG A 98 -20.99 -13.80 39.70
N ILE A 99 -20.39 -14.76 38.98
CA ILE A 99 -19.82 -14.53 37.66
C ILE A 99 -20.95 -14.49 36.63
N THR A 100 -21.27 -13.29 36.16
CA THR A 100 -22.38 -13.04 35.23
C THR A 100 -21.94 -12.93 33.78
N GLU A 101 -20.66 -12.67 33.53
CA GLU A 101 -20.13 -12.57 32.18
C GLU A 101 -20.19 -13.93 31.47
N PRO A 102 -20.73 -13.97 30.23
CA PRO A 102 -20.75 -15.19 29.45
C PRO A 102 -19.32 -15.56 29.03
N VAL A 103 -18.99 -16.84 29.12
CA VAL A 103 -17.77 -17.37 28.53
C VAL A 103 -17.96 -17.42 27.02
N ARG A 104 -17.02 -16.85 26.27
CA ARG A 104 -16.97 -16.85 24.81
C ARG A 104 -15.63 -17.42 24.37
N GLU A 105 -15.68 -18.55 23.67
CA GLU A 105 -14.48 -19.20 23.15
C GLU A 105 -14.63 -19.33 21.63
N SER A 106 -13.51 -19.16 20.93
CA SER A 106 -13.45 -19.39 19.48
C SER A 106 -12.10 -19.94 19.08
N ALA A 107 -12.08 -20.88 18.14
CA ALA A 107 -10.85 -21.43 17.58
C ALA A 107 -11.02 -21.74 16.09
N ARG A 108 -9.89 -21.77 15.39
CA ARG A 108 -9.80 -22.03 13.96
C ARG A 108 -9.54 -23.51 13.72
N PHE A 109 -10.15 -24.08 12.69
CA PHE A 109 -9.98 -25.47 12.29
C PHE A 109 -9.77 -25.60 10.79
N TYR A 110 -8.91 -26.53 10.40
CA TYR A 110 -8.52 -26.79 9.03
C TYR A 110 -8.90 -28.22 8.66
N LEU A 111 -9.68 -28.37 7.60
CA LEU A 111 -10.13 -29.65 7.07
C LEU A 111 -9.63 -29.81 5.64
N TYR A 112 -8.83 -30.84 5.41
CA TYR A 112 -8.33 -31.23 4.09
C TYR A 112 -9.22 -32.35 3.59
N GLN A 113 -9.72 -32.22 2.37
CA GLN A 113 -10.55 -33.22 1.72
C GLN A 113 -10.24 -33.26 0.23
N ARG A 114 -10.48 -34.40 -0.39
CA ARG A 114 -10.45 -34.53 -1.84
C ARG A 114 -11.85 -34.52 -2.43
N SER A 115 -11.96 -33.97 -3.63
CA SER A 115 -13.14 -34.12 -4.48
C SER A 115 -13.16 -35.51 -5.13
N LYS A 116 -14.25 -35.83 -5.84
CA LYS A 116 -14.38 -37.09 -6.61
C LYS A 116 -13.26 -37.25 -7.66
N ASP A 117 -12.73 -36.15 -8.16
CA ASP A 117 -11.66 -36.11 -9.17
C ASP A 117 -10.26 -36.01 -8.55
N ASN A 118 -10.07 -36.38 -7.27
CA ASN A 118 -8.81 -36.30 -6.52
C ASN A 118 -8.20 -34.89 -6.37
N ASN A 119 -8.91 -33.82 -6.77
CA ASN A 119 -8.49 -32.45 -6.46
C ASN A 119 -8.56 -32.23 -4.95
N LEU A 120 -7.48 -31.74 -4.36
CA LEU A 120 -7.41 -31.41 -2.95
C LEU A 120 -8.00 -30.01 -2.72
N PHE A 121 -8.74 -29.82 -1.65
CA PHE A 121 -9.08 -28.48 -1.19
C PHE A 121 -9.03 -28.41 0.34
N VAL A 122 -8.81 -27.19 0.83
CA VAL A 122 -8.70 -26.88 2.25
C VAL A 122 -9.90 -26.05 2.65
N ARG A 123 -10.65 -26.52 3.64
CA ARG A 123 -11.79 -25.83 4.23
C ARG A 123 -11.37 -25.29 5.59
N ILE A 124 -11.66 -24.02 5.82
CA ILE A 124 -11.27 -23.30 7.02
C ILE A 124 -12.54 -22.93 7.78
N PHE A 125 -12.59 -23.30 9.05
CA PHE A 125 -13.77 -23.08 9.91
C PHE A 125 -13.41 -22.31 11.17
N THR A 126 -14.34 -21.49 11.64
CA THR A 126 -14.31 -20.99 13.01
C THR A 126 -15.42 -21.65 13.82
N TYR A 127 -15.03 -22.27 14.93
CA TYR A 127 -15.96 -22.79 15.91
C TYR A 127 -16.14 -21.77 17.03
N TYR A 128 -17.38 -21.47 17.37
CA TYR A 128 -17.74 -20.56 18.46
C TYR A 128 -18.51 -21.34 19.52
N ARG A 129 -18.11 -21.17 20.78
CA ARG A 129 -18.83 -21.66 21.95
C ARG A 129 -19.16 -20.52 22.89
N ARG A 130 -20.42 -20.47 23.34
CA ARG A 130 -20.89 -19.51 24.35
C ARG A 130 -21.72 -20.21 25.41
N TYR A 131 -21.48 -19.90 26.68
CA TYR A 131 -22.30 -20.38 27.79
C TYR A 131 -22.23 -19.43 28.99
N SER A 132 -23.18 -19.56 29.91
CA SER A 132 -23.21 -18.78 31.16
C SER A 132 -24.05 -19.48 32.23
N GLN A 133 -24.21 -18.86 33.40
CA GLN A 133 -25.19 -19.30 34.39
C GLN A 133 -26.65 -19.03 33.98
N PHE A 134 -26.88 -18.19 32.97
CA PHE A 134 -28.22 -17.77 32.54
C PHE A 134 -28.69 -18.50 31.29
N SER A 135 -27.77 -19.03 30.50
CA SER A 135 -28.04 -19.65 29.20
C SER A 135 -27.31 -20.99 29.10
N LYS A 136 -27.99 -21.98 28.50
CA LYS A 136 -27.32 -23.23 28.11
C LYS A 136 -26.20 -22.95 27.10
N MET A 137 -25.34 -23.95 26.90
CA MET A 137 -24.27 -23.87 25.92
C MET A 137 -24.83 -23.78 24.50
N GLU A 138 -24.31 -22.83 23.74
CA GLU A 138 -24.55 -22.61 22.32
C GLU A 138 -23.27 -22.84 21.54
N GLU A 139 -23.37 -23.57 20.44
CA GLU A 139 -22.25 -23.97 19.60
C GLU A 139 -22.56 -23.71 18.13
N LEU A 140 -21.71 -22.92 17.49
CA LEU A 140 -21.81 -22.56 16.09
C LEU A 140 -20.52 -22.96 15.38
N LEU A 141 -20.64 -23.73 14.30
CA LEU A 141 -19.54 -24.04 13.41
C LEU A 141 -19.76 -23.27 12.12
N GLU A 142 -18.88 -22.34 11.82
CA GLU A 142 -18.96 -21.51 10.62
C GLU A 142 -17.85 -21.88 9.65
N GLU A 143 -18.21 -22.12 8.39
CA GLU A 143 -17.22 -22.20 7.32
C GLU A 143 -16.86 -20.80 6.85
N ASP A 144 -15.57 -20.49 6.87
CA ASP A 144 -15.03 -19.17 6.54
C ASP A 144 -14.48 -19.11 5.11
N SER A 145 -13.83 -20.18 4.66
CA SER A 145 -13.24 -20.24 3.31
C SER A 145 -12.98 -21.64 2.81
N ARG A 146 -12.97 -21.80 1.47
CA ARG A 146 -12.56 -22.99 0.73
C ARG A 146 -11.46 -22.63 -0.25
N TYR A 147 -10.34 -23.35 -0.20
CA TYR A 147 -9.21 -23.18 -1.12
C TYR A 147 -9.07 -24.42 -1.98
N PHE A 148 -9.36 -24.29 -3.26
CA PHE A 148 -9.28 -25.36 -4.25
C PHE A 148 -7.86 -25.40 -4.82
N LEU A 149 -7.17 -26.53 -4.62
CA LEU A 149 -5.75 -26.68 -4.91
C LEU A 149 -5.56 -27.64 -6.10
N GLN A 150 -5.17 -27.07 -7.23
CA GLN A 150 -4.84 -27.79 -8.45
C GLN A 150 -3.42 -27.45 -8.89
N LEU A 151 -2.75 -28.35 -9.61
CA LEU A 151 -1.42 -28.06 -10.13
C LEU A 151 -1.50 -26.88 -11.13
N GLY A 152 -0.72 -25.83 -10.84
CA GLY A 152 -0.70 -24.56 -11.56
C GLY A 152 -1.81 -23.57 -11.20
N LYS A 153 -2.78 -23.93 -10.33
CA LYS A 153 -3.94 -23.08 -10.04
C LYS A 153 -4.48 -23.26 -8.62
N VAL A 154 -4.61 -22.15 -7.90
CA VAL A 154 -5.36 -22.08 -6.64
C VAL A 154 -6.53 -21.12 -6.79
N GLU A 155 -7.74 -21.59 -6.45
CA GLU A 155 -8.94 -20.76 -6.35
C GLU A 155 -9.37 -20.64 -4.90
N LYS A 156 -9.73 -19.43 -4.48
CA LYS A 156 -10.17 -19.14 -3.11
C LYS A 156 -11.60 -18.66 -3.13
N MET A 157 -12.47 -19.39 -2.44
CA MET A 157 -13.84 -19.01 -2.17
C MET A 157 -13.92 -18.63 -0.69
N VAL A 158 -14.36 -17.41 -0.40
CA VAL A 158 -14.35 -16.86 0.96
C VAL A 158 -15.73 -16.34 1.30
N ARG A 159 -16.14 -16.52 2.56
CA ARG A 159 -17.42 -16.00 3.05
C ARG A 159 -17.21 -14.55 3.47
N SER A 160 -17.89 -13.63 2.80
CA SER A 160 -17.81 -12.19 3.06
C SER A 160 -19.17 -11.65 3.44
N TYR A 161 -19.20 -10.72 4.40
CA TYR A 161 -20.42 -10.00 4.77
C TYR A 161 -20.66 -8.82 3.81
N THR A 162 -21.87 -8.74 3.27
CA THR A 162 -22.27 -7.69 2.32
C THR A 162 -23.27 -6.74 2.99
N TYR A 163 -22.82 -5.52 3.30
CA TYR A 163 -23.67 -4.48 3.93
C TYR A 163 -24.94 -4.13 3.13
N ARG A 164 -24.96 -4.37 1.82
CA ARG A 164 -26.13 -4.07 0.97
C ARG A 164 -27.28 -5.05 1.17
N GLN A 165 -26.99 -6.29 1.53
CA GLN A 165 -27.97 -7.37 1.69
C GLN A 165 -28.08 -7.85 3.14
N ASP A 166 -27.26 -7.28 4.04
CA ASP A 166 -27.18 -7.65 5.46
C ASP A 166 -26.98 -9.15 5.68
N GLU A 167 -26.18 -9.78 4.81
CA GLU A 167 -25.97 -11.23 4.82
C GLU A 167 -24.54 -11.61 4.44
N TYR A 168 -24.17 -12.84 4.80
CA TYR A 168 -22.92 -13.46 4.40
C TYR A 168 -23.11 -14.21 3.07
N GLN A 169 -22.24 -13.94 2.11
CA GLN A 169 -22.22 -14.61 0.81
C GLN A 169 -20.84 -15.18 0.49
N TRP A 170 -20.83 -16.21 -0.35
CA TRP A 170 -19.61 -16.70 -0.97
C TRP A 170 -19.17 -15.76 -2.08
N ILE A 171 -17.89 -15.40 -2.09
CA ILE A 171 -17.26 -14.65 -3.18
C ILE A 171 -15.97 -15.34 -3.61
N ILE A 172 -15.56 -15.13 -4.86
CA ILE A 172 -14.26 -15.59 -5.34
C ILE A 172 -13.23 -14.49 -5.08
N SER A 173 -12.08 -14.85 -4.53
CA SER A 173 -11.01 -13.91 -4.25
C SER A 173 -9.73 -14.29 -4.99
N ASP A 174 -9.16 -13.32 -5.69
CA ASP A 174 -7.83 -13.39 -6.31
C ASP A 174 -6.70 -12.92 -5.38
N ARG A 175 -7.06 -12.28 -4.25
CA ARG A 175 -6.12 -11.75 -3.25
C ARG A 175 -5.15 -12.81 -2.74
N THR A 176 -3.92 -12.39 -2.52
CA THR A 176 -2.88 -13.16 -1.83
C THR A 176 -3.16 -13.24 -0.34
N GLY A 177 -2.71 -14.30 0.32
CA GLY A 177 -2.92 -14.58 1.73
C GLY A 177 -4.31 -15.14 2.02
N TYR A 178 -4.87 -14.76 3.18
CA TYR A 178 -6.18 -15.17 3.66
C TYR A 178 -7.16 -14.00 3.50
N PRO A 179 -7.93 -13.92 2.41
CA PRO A 179 -8.76 -12.77 2.11
C PRO A 179 -9.89 -12.63 3.15
N TYR A 180 -10.02 -11.44 3.75
CA TYR A 180 -11.06 -11.12 4.74
C TYR A 180 -11.04 -11.97 6.02
N LEU A 181 -9.99 -12.76 6.24
CA LEU A 181 -9.81 -13.59 7.42
C LEU A 181 -8.60 -13.15 8.22
N LYS A 182 -8.75 -13.10 9.55
CA LYS A 182 -7.62 -12.96 10.45
C LYS A 182 -6.82 -14.27 10.44
N THR A 183 -5.51 -14.19 10.20
CA THR A 183 -4.62 -15.35 10.28
C THR A 183 -4.50 -15.84 11.72
N LEU A 184 -5.31 -16.84 12.08
CA LEU A 184 -5.32 -17.46 13.40
C LEU A 184 -4.74 -18.87 13.30
N HIS A 185 -3.98 -19.27 14.32
CA HIS A 185 -3.60 -20.68 14.46
C HIS A 185 -4.85 -21.53 14.62
N GLY A 186 -4.81 -22.72 14.02
CA GLY A 186 -5.90 -23.67 14.12
C GLY A 186 -5.43 -25.11 14.00
N ASP A 187 -6.22 -25.99 14.58
CA ASP A 187 -5.98 -27.42 14.56
C ASP A 187 -6.34 -28.03 13.20
N LEU A 188 -5.61 -29.08 12.84
CA LEU A 188 -5.84 -29.85 11.63
C LEU A 188 -6.68 -31.08 11.94
N TYR A 189 -7.75 -31.28 11.16
CA TYR A 189 -8.56 -32.49 11.26
C TYR A 189 -7.72 -33.73 10.90
N PRO A 190 -7.79 -34.83 11.67
CA PRO A 190 -7.02 -36.05 11.41
C PRO A 190 -7.26 -36.61 10.00
N GLY A 191 -6.24 -37.26 9.43
CA GLY A 191 -6.29 -37.85 8.08
C GLY A 191 -5.79 -36.95 6.95
N TRP A 192 -5.51 -35.67 7.22
CA TRP A 192 -5.07 -34.70 6.20
C TRP A 192 -3.84 -35.13 5.37
N ARG A 193 -2.88 -35.88 5.95
CA ARG A 193 -1.71 -36.40 5.20
C ARG A 193 -2.12 -37.43 4.15
N GLU A 194 -3.09 -38.27 4.48
CA GLU A 194 -3.60 -39.28 3.55
C GLU A 194 -4.35 -38.61 2.39
N GLU A 195 -5.12 -37.57 2.69
CA GLU A 195 -5.78 -36.76 1.66
C GLU A 195 -4.77 -36.11 0.70
N ILE A 196 -3.63 -35.62 1.20
CA ILE A 196 -2.56 -35.10 0.32
C ILE A 196 -1.95 -36.22 -0.53
N LYS A 197 -1.58 -37.35 0.08
CA LYS A 197 -0.95 -38.49 -0.61
C LYS A 197 -1.81 -39.09 -1.72
N GLN A 198 -3.13 -39.08 -1.54
CA GLN A 198 -4.07 -39.59 -2.52
C GLN A 198 -4.56 -38.53 -3.53
N SER A 199 -4.07 -37.29 -3.43
CA SER A 199 -4.39 -36.20 -4.36
C SER A 199 -3.36 -36.06 -5.49
N GLU A 200 -3.62 -35.16 -6.44
CA GLU A 200 -2.64 -34.75 -7.44
C GLU A 200 -1.38 -34.11 -6.83
N LEU A 201 -1.47 -33.60 -5.60
CA LEU A 201 -0.37 -32.94 -4.88
C LEU A 201 0.49 -33.92 -4.07
N LYS A 202 0.45 -35.23 -4.36
CA LYS A 202 1.16 -36.29 -3.64
C LYS A 202 2.69 -36.13 -3.54
N TYR A 203 3.30 -35.36 -4.44
CA TYR A 203 4.75 -35.06 -4.43
C TYR A 203 5.09 -33.80 -3.62
N PHE A 204 4.12 -33.22 -2.91
CA PHE A 204 4.32 -32.10 -2.00
C PHE A 204 5.40 -32.42 -0.95
N MET A 205 6.48 -31.62 -0.94
CA MET A 205 7.59 -31.75 0.00
C MET A 205 7.23 -31.13 1.36
N GLU A 206 6.36 -31.81 2.12
CA GLU A 206 5.81 -31.34 3.39
C GLU A 206 6.87 -30.77 4.32
N GLN A 207 7.88 -31.56 4.68
CA GLN A 207 8.85 -31.19 5.70
C GLN A 207 9.58 -29.87 5.38
N ILE A 208 10.16 -29.77 4.18
CA ILE A 208 10.96 -28.62 3.76
C ILE A 208 10.09 -27.36 3.61
N LEU A 209 8.95 -27.49 2.92
CA LEU A 209 8.12 -26.32 2.59
C LEU A 209 7.38 -25.79 3.82
N VAL A 210 6.90 -26.67 4.71
CA VAL A 210 6.22 -26.24 5.93
C VAL A 210 7.21 -25.61 6.92
N GLU A 211 8.42 -26.15 7.07
CA GLU A 211 9.46 -25.54 7.90
C GLU A 211 9.82 -24.12 7.41
N MET A 212 9.99 -23.94 6.10
CA MET A 212 10.22 -22.62 5.53
C MET A 212 9.03 -21.67 5.71
N ALA A 213 7.80 -22.17 5.57
CA ALA A 213 6.59 -21.38 5.81
C ALA A 213 6.47 -20.96 7.28
N MET A 214 6.80 -21.84 8.23
CA MET A 214 6.81 -21.52 9.66
C MET A 214 7.79 -20.39 9.99
N ASN A 215 9.01 -20.47 9.47
CA ASN A 215 10.05 -19.46 9.66
C ASN A 215 9.64 -18.08 9.11
N ASN A 216 8.92 -18.02 7.99
CA ASN A 216 8.43 -16.75 7.43
C ASN A 216 7.49 -16.00 8.38
N TRP A 217 6.76 -16.72 9.23
CA TRP A 217 5.86 -16.14 10.23
C TRP A 217 6.52 -15.97 11.60
N GLY A 218 7.81 -16.24 11.73
CA GLY A 218 8.51 -16.26 13.03
C GLY A 218 7.98 -17.35 13.97
N ARG A 219 7.39 -18.43 13.42
CA ARG A 219 6.73 -19.49 14.18
C ARG A 219 7.68 -20.66 14.38
N GLN A 220 7.66 -21.23 15.58
CA GLN A 220 8.42 -22.43 15.93
C GLN A 220 7.56 -23.71 15.95
N THR A 221 6.22 -23.59 15.85
CA THR A 221 5.30 -24.72 15.94
C THR A 221 4.48 -24.94 14.67
N PHE A 222 4.41 -26.21 14.26
CA PHE A 222 3.59 -26.67 13.14
C PHE A 222 2.11 -26.31 13.38
N ASN A 223 1.44 -25.80 12.34
CA ASN A 223 0.03 -25.40 12.42
C ASN A 223 -0.63 -25.41 11.03
N GLY A 224 -1.96 -25.38 11.00
CA GLY A 224 -2.74 -25.40 9.76
C GLY A 224 -2.43 -24.26 8.79
N VAL A 225 -2.08 -23.06 9.28
CA VAL A 225 -1.68 -21.92 8.43
C VAL A 225 -0.41 -22.25 7.65
N SER A 226 0.63 -22.74 8.31
CA SER A 226 1.93 -22.99 7.67
C SER A 226 1.84 -24.12 6.64
N LEU A 227 1.05 -25.16 6.95
CA LEU A 227 0.74 -26.22 5.99
C LEU A 227 -0.05 -25.68 4.78
N THR A 228 -1.08 -24.86 5.03
CA THR A 228 -1.93 -24.29 3.98
C THR A 228 -1.12 -23.37 3.06
N ASP A 229 -0.26 -22.51 3.62
CA ASP A 229 0.63 -21.63 2.84
C ASP A 229 1.61 -22.43 1.96
N ALA A 230 2.23 -23.47 2.53
CA ALA A 230 3.17 -24.32 1.83
C ALA A 230 2.51 -25.08 0.66
N ILE A 231 1.35 -25.69 0.90
CA ILE A 231 0.66 -26.47 -0.12
C ILE A 231 0.00 -25.60 -1.19
N MET A 232 -0.54 -24.42 -0.84
CA MET A 232 -1.03 -23.43 -1.81
C MET A 232 0.10 -22.95 -2.72
N THR A 233 1.29 -22.73 -2.15
CA THR A 233 2.49 -22.35 -2.91
C THR A 233 2.87 -23.46 -3.89
N TYR A 234 2.91 -24.71 -3.44
CA TYR A 234 3.20 -25.87 -4.29
C TYR A 234 2.18 -26.03 -5.41
N ALA A 235 0.88 -25.93 -5.09
CA ALA A 235 -0.19 -25.97 -6.08
C ALA A 235 -0.03 -24.86 -7.13
N ASN A 236 0.24 -23.61 -6.74
CA ASN A 236 0.43 -22.51 -7.69
C ASN A 236 1.74 -22.58 -8.51
N ASN A 237 2.79 -23.22 -7.97
CA ASN A 237 4.08 -23.35 -8.63
C ASN A 237 4.75 -24.69 -8.28
N PRO A 238 4.40 -25.78 -8.99
CA PRO A 238 4.95 -27.12 -8.73
C PRO A 238 6.47 -27.21 -8.95
N ALA A 239 7.04 -26.34 -9.78
CA ALA A 239 8.48 -26.26 -10.03
C ALA A 239 9.30 -25.87 -8.77
N ILE A 240 8.63 -25.43 -7.69
CA ILE A 240 9.27 -25.25 -6.38
C ILE A 240 9.96 -26.52 -5.87
N GLU A 241 9.50 -27.70 -6.30
CA GLU A 241 10.17 -28.98 -6.05
C GLU A 241 11.61 -28.99 -6.55
N MET A 242 11.80 -28.62 -7.82
CA MET A 242 13.10 -28.50 -8.44
C MET A 242 13.97 -27.48 -7.71
N TYR A 243 13.40 -26.33 -7.33
CA TYR A 243 14.19 -25.30 -6.62
C TYR A 243 14.68 -25.76 -5.26
N CYS A 244 13.88 -26.53 -4.51
CA CYS A 244 14.30 -27.11 -3.24
C CYS A 244 15.41 -28.14 -3.44
N LYS A 245 15.26 -29.05 -4.41
CA LYS A 245 16.27 -30.08 -4.72
C LYS A 245 17.60 -29.47 -5.17
N MET A 246 17.56 -28.29 -5.78
CA MET A 246 18.76 -27.54 -6.21
C MET A 246 19.30 -26.57 -5.15
N GLY A 247 18.77 -26.57 -3.92
CA GLY A 247 19.29 -25.72 -2.83
C GLY A 247 18.97 -24.23 -2.96
N MET A 248 18.03 -23.84 -3.83
CA MET A 248 17.64 -22.44 -4.05
C MET A 248 16.69 -21.91 -2.97
N HIS A 249 17.06 -22.05 -1.69
CA HIS A 249 16.19 -21.82 -0.55
C HIS A 249 15.73 -20.36 -0.39
N ARG A 250 16.52 -19.37 -0.84
CA ARG A 250 16.11 -17.95 -0.79
C ARG A 250 14.97 -17.68 -1.76
N LEU A 251 15.05 -18.24 -2.98
CA LEU A 251 13.98 -18.19 -3.97
C LEU A 251 12.72 -18.92 -3.47
N VAL A 252 12.87 -20.13 -2.93
CA VAL A 252 11.75 -20.91 -2.37
C VAL A 252 11.03 -20.12 -1.29
N ARG A 253 11.77 -19.50 -0.36
CA ARG A 253 11.20 -18.68 0.72
C ARG A 253 10.38 -17.50 0.20
N HIS A 254 10.91 -16.80 -0.81
CA HIS A 254 10.19 -15.72 -1.49
C HIS A 254 8.93 -16.20 -2.19
N LEU A 255 9.00 -17.36 -2.84
CA LEU A 255 7.83 -17.96 -3.50
C LEU A 255 6.76 -18.32 -2.47
N ILE A 256 7.11 -18.88 -1.31
CA ILE A 256 6.13 -19.14 -0.23
C ILE A 256 5.44 -17.84 0.20
N TRP A 257 6.20 -16.77 0.42
CA TRP A 257 5.64 -15.46 0.77
C TRP A 257 4.68 -14.89 -0.30
N LYS A 258 4.94 -15.20 -1.57
CA LYS A 258 4.12 -14.79 -2.72
C LYS A 258 3.11 -15.85 -3.18
N GLU A 259 2.90 -16.92 -2.40
CA GLU A 259 2.04 -18.05 -2.75
C GLU A 259 2.34 -18.68 -4.13
N GLY A 260 3.62 -18.77 -4.48
CA GLY A 260 4.10 -19.28 -5.77
C GLY A 260 3.94 -18.29 -6.93
N ARG A 261 3.41 -17.08 -6.69
CA ARG A 261 3.10 -16.07 -7.72
C ARG A 261 4.14 -14.96 -7.74
N SER A 262 5.28 -15.20 -8.38
CA SER A 262 6.35 -14.20 -8.53
C SER A 262 6.66 -13.91 -10.00
N GLY A 263 6.94 -12.63 -10.31
CA GLY A 263 7.41 -12.22 -11.64
C GLY A 263 8.85 -12.67 -11.96
N LEU A 264 9.63 -13.02 -10.93
CA LEU A 264 11.01 -13.52 -11.05
C LEU A 264 11.08 -14.89 -11.73
N VAL A 265 9.99 -15.66 -11.73
CA VAL A 265 9.95 -16.98 -12.35
C VAL A 265 8.80 -17.06 -13.36
N ASN A 266 8.88 -18.02 -14.28
CA ASN A 266 7.82 -18.31 -15.23
C ASN A 266 7.22 -19.68 -14.95
N ARG A 267 6.26 -19.72 -14.04
CA ARG A 267 5.54 -20.94 -13.62
C ARG A 267 4.84 -21.72 -14.74
N LYS A 268 4.70 -21.15 -15.94
CA LYS A 268 4.09 -21.81 -17.11
C LYS A 268 5.09 -22.68 -17.89
N LYS A 269 6.39 -22.57 -17.60
CA LYS A 269 7.43 -23.37 -18.24
C LYS A 269 7.72 -24.62 -17.41
N ASP A 270 8.25 -25.65 -18.02
CA ASP A 270 8.59 -26.92 -17.39
C ASP A 270 10.11 -27.10 -17.23
N THR A 271 10.90 -26.44 -18.07
CA THR A 271 12.36 -26.43 -17.98
C THR A 271 12.86 -25.42 -16.94
N LEU A 272 14.01 -25.73 -16.32
CA LEU A 272 14.70 -24.83 -15.40
C LEU A 272 15.05 -23.49 -16.06
N GLN A 273 15.56 -23.54 -17.30
CA GLN A 273 15.88 -22.37 -18.12
C GLN A 273 14.66 -21.47 -18.31
N GLY A 274 13.55 -22.06 -18.77
CA GLY A 274 12.31 -21.33 -19.01
C GLY A 274 11.70 -20.78 -17.72
N GLN A 275 11.78 -21.54 -16.63
CA GLN A 275 11.31 -21.16 -15.31
C GLN A 275 12.10 -19.99 -14.72
N LEU A 276 13.44 -20.03 -14.78
CA LEU A 276 14.32 -18.95 -14.30
C LEU A 276 14.48 -17.81 -15.32
N ARG A 277 13.97 -17.94 -16.55
CA ARG A 277 14.13 -16.97 -17.64
C ARG A 277 15.60 -16.67 -17.94
N LEU A 278 16.43 -17.71 -17.91
CA LEU A 278 17.86 -17.68 -18.21
C LEU A 278 18.14 -18.73 -19.28
N GLU A 279 18.73 -18.30 -20.38
CA GLU A 279 19.16 -19.16 -21.48
C GLU A 279 20.55 -19.74 -21.19
N LYS A 280 21.45 -18.97 -20.54
CA LYS A 280 22.83 -19.40 -20.29
C LYS A 280 22.90 -20.30 -19.05
N LYS A 281 23.44 -21.52 -19.22
CA LYS A 281 23.65 -22.48 -18.13
C LYS A 281 24.57 -21.96 -17.02
N GLU A 282 25.55 -21.14 -17.38
CA GLU A 282 26.49 -20.50 -16.44
C GLU A 282 25.75 -19.61 -15.45
N ASN A 283 24.79 -18.81 -15.92
CA ASN A 283 24.00 -17.92 -15.07
C ASN A 283 23.07 -18.69 -14.14
N ILE A 284 22.47 -19.79 -14.62
CA ILE A 284 21.70 -20.71 -13.77
C ILE A 284 22.58 -21.26 -12.63
N ASN A 285 23.81 -21.69 -12.94
CA ASN A 285 24.74 -22.20 -11.94
C ASN A 285 25.11 -21.12 -10.89
N LYS A 286 25.28 -19.85 -11.30
CA LYS A 286 25.51 -18.74 -10.36
C LYS A 286 24.33 -18.59 -9.39
N VAL A 287 23.09 -18.62 -9.87
CA VAL A 287 21.88 -18.51 -9.04
C VAL A 287 21.79 -19.68 -8.04
N ILE A 288 22.08 -20.91 -8.50
CA ILE A 288 22.13 -22.09 -7.64
C ILE A 288 23.19 -21.93 -6.54
N LYS A 289 24.42 -21.52 -6.91
CA LYS A 289 25.52 -21.28 -5.96
C LYS A 289 25.18 -20.20 -4.93
N ALA A 290 24.41 -19.19 -5.33
CA ALA A 290 23.91 -18.12 -4.45
C ALA A 290 22.64 -18.51 -3.67
N ALA A 291 22.28 -19.80 -3.62
CA ALA A 291 21.09 -20.33 -2.95
C ALA A 291 19.77 -19.67 -3.42
N GLY A 292 19.69 -19.29 -4.69
CA GLY A 292 18.53 -18.63 -5.27
C GLY A 292 18.36 -17.17 -4.84
N ASP A 293 19.47 -16.43 -4.68
CA ASP A 293 19.42 -15.00 -4.40
C ASP A 293 18.56 -14.24 -5.43
N LEU A 294 17.63 -13.43 -4.94
CA LEU A 294 16.61 -12.77 -5.77
C LEU A 294 17.22 -11.64 -6.60
N GLY A 295 18.10 -10.84 -6.00
CA GLY A 295 18.75 -9.71 -6.65
C GLY A 295 19.64 -10.20 -7.78
N LEU A 296 20.47 -11.22 -7.51
CA LEU A 296 21.32 -11.84 -8.52
C LEU A 296 20.51 -12.47 -9.65
N LEU A 297 19.45 -13.23 -9.35
CA LEU A 297 18.58 -13.81 -10.38
C LEU A 297 18.01 -12.70 -11.29
N GLU A 298 17.51 -11.62 -10.69
CA GLU A 298 16.93 -10.52 -11.45
C GLU A 298 17.97 -9.76 -12.28
N THR A 299 19.18 -9.58 -11.74
CA THR A 299 20.35 -9.00 -12.43
C THR A 299 20.71 -9.82 -13.67
N LEU A 300 20.87 -11.13 -13.53
CA LEU A 300 21.26 -12.02 -14.64
C LEU A 300 20.16 -12.09 -15.72
N GLN A 301 18.89 -12.06 -15.32
CA GLN A 301 17.77 -11.97 -16.26
C GLN A 301 17.83 -10.68 -17.08
N PHE A 302 18.17 -9.56 -16.45
CA PHE A 302 18.30 -8.28 -17.13
C PHE A 302 19.54 -8.24 -18.03
N GLU A 303 20.67 -8.76 -17.55
CA GLU A 303 21.91 -8.90 -18.31
C GLU A 303 21.68 -9.66 -19.62
N GLU A 304 21.08 -10.86 -19.56
CA GLU A 304 20.80 -11.66 -20.77
C GLU A 304 19.80 -10.97 -21.70
N LYS A 305 18.73 -10.39 -21.14
CA LYS A 305 17.68 -9.74 -21.94
C LYS A 305 18.21 -8.55 -22.74
N GLU A 306 19.09 -7.76 -22.15
CA GLU A 306 19.66 -6.57 -22.79
C GLU A 306 20.96 -6.88 -23.56
N GLY A 307 21.45 -8.13 -23.51
CA GLY A 307 22.65 -8.56 -24.22
C GLY A 307 23.95 -8.08 -23.60
N TYR A 308 23.96 -7.79 -22.29
CA TYR A 308 25.17 -7.43 -21.56
C TYR A 308 26.03 -8.66 -21.24
N ALA A 309 27.30 -8.39 -20.92
CA ALA A 309 28.26 -9.38 -20.44
C ALA A 309 29.05 -8.74 -19.29
N TRP A 310 28.57 -8.94 -18.07
CA TRP A 310 29.13 -8.34 -16.86
C TRP A 310 30.06 -9.31 -16.14
N LYS A 311 30.97 -8.75 -15.34
CA LYS A 311 31.82 -9.53 -14.45
C LYS A 311 31.06 -9.86 -13.16
N PRO A 312 31.41 -10.93 -12.43
CA PRO A 312 30.74 -11.29 -11.17
C PRO A 312 30.65 -10.14 -10.15
N GLU A 313 31.69 -9.33 -10.03
CA GLU A 313 31.71 -8.18 -9.11
C GLU A 313 30.74 -7.08 -9.53
N GLN A 314 30.50 -6.94 -10.83
CA GLN A 314 29.53 -6.00 -11.38
C GLN A 314 28.10 -6.52 -11.22
N GLU A 315 27.89 -7.82 -11.39
CA GLU A 315 26.60 -8.48 -11.13
C GLU A 315 26.18 -8.31 -9.66
N GLU A 316 27.11 -8.53 -8.73
CA GLU A 316 26.88 -8.34 -7.29
C GLU A 316 26.55 -6.87 -6.97
N TRP A 317 27.33 -5.92 -7.51
CA TRP A 317 27.06 -4.49 -7.32
C TRP A 317 25.68 -4.07 -7.82
N ILE A 318 25.24 -4.60 -8.97
CA ILE A 318 23.91 -4.34 -9.51
C ILE A 318 22.83 -4.99 -8.65
N ALA A 319 23.04 -6.24 -8.21
CA ALA A 319 22.09 -6.99 -7.38
C ALA A 319 21.76 -6.29 -6.05
N GLU A 320 22.70 -5.53 -5.49
CA GLU A 320 22.48 -4.77 -4.25
C GLU A 320 21.52 -3.59 -4.39
N ILE A 321 21.45 -2.97 -5.57
CA ILE A 321 20.61 -1.78 -5.82
C ILE A 321 19.37 -2.09 -6.67
N PHE A 322 19.19 -3.34 -7.06
CA PHE A 322 18.28 -3.68 -8.14
C PHE A 322 16.80 -3.60 -7.71
N ASP A 323 16.06 -2.74 -8.39
CA ASP A 323 14.60 -2.70 -8.37
C ASP A 323 14.04 -2.33 -9.77
N ARG A 324 12.71 -2.25 -9.89
CA ARG A 324 12.03 -1.98 -11.16
C ARG A 324 12.39 -0.63 -11.78
N GLU A 325 12.52 0.42 -10.97
CA GLU A 325 12.87 1.75 -11.47
C GLU A 325 14.37 1.82 -11.75
N MET A 326 15.20 1.22 -10.90
CA MET A 326 16.65 1.16 -11.08
C MET A 326 17.05 0.52 -12.41
N LYS A 327 16.32 -0.49 -12.90
CA LYS A 327 16.53 -1.06 -14.24
C LYS A 327 16.49 -0.01 -15.36
N LYS A 328 15.53 0.91 -15.30
CA LYS A 328 15.38 1.96 -16.33
C LYS A 328 16.54 2.95 -16.24
N ARG A 329 16.91 3.33 -15.01
CA ARG A 329 18.01 4.26 -14.71
C ARG A 329 19.34 3.70 -15.17
N ILE A 330 19.65 2.45 -14.82
CA ILE A 330 20.85 1.75 -15.28
C ILE A 330 20.88 1.71 -16.81
N LYS A 331 19.78 1.32 -17.47
CA LYS A 331 19.71 1.30 -18.93
C LYS A 331 19.96 2.67 -19.56
N HIS A 332 19.45 3.74 -18.95
CA HIS A 332 19.67 5.11 -19.41
C HIS A 332 21.14 5.53 -19.24
N LEU A 333 21.71 5.36 -18.05
CA LEU A 333 23.12 5.66 -17.76
C LEU A 333 24.09 4.88 -18.66
N LEU A 334 23.79 3.61 -18.94
CA LEU A 334 24.61 2.75 -19.80
C LEU A 334 24.60 3.16 -21.29
N LYS A 335 23.75 4.11 -21.71
CA LYS A 335 23.89 4.75 -23.03
C LYS A 335 25.13 5.63 -23.12
N TYR A 336 25.60 6.16 -21.99
CA TYR A 336 26.63 7.19 -21.91
C TYR A 336 27.96 6.70 -21.34
N MET A 337 27.94 5.60 -20.59
CA MET A 337 29.12 5.05 -19.94
C MET A 337 29.04 3.53 -19.80
N THR A 338 30.19 2.90 -19.64
CA THR A 338 30.26 1.48 -19.27
C THR A 338 29.82 1.26 -17.82
N LEU A 339 29.41 0.04 -17.47
CA LEU A 339 29.05 -0.28 -16.08
C LEU A 339 30.22 -0.03 -15.11
N GLN A 340 31.46 -0.33 -15.52
CA GLN A 340 32.62 -0.04 -14.67
C GLN A 340 32.79 1.45 -14.39
N GLN A 341 32.54 2.30 -15.39
CA GLN A 341 32.58 3.74 -15.20
C GLN A 341 31.46 4.20 -14.26
N LEU A 342 30.25 3.67 -14.41
CA LEU A 342 29.14 3.96 -13.50
C LEU A 342 29.48 3.60 -12.04
N ILE A 343 30.03 2.40 -11.81
CA ILE A 343 30.46 1.96 -10.47
C ILE A 343 31.48 2.95 -9.90
N ASN A 344 32.57 3.22 -10.63
CA ASN A 344 33.63 4.11 -10.17
C ASN A 344 33.12 5.52 -9.86
N ARG A 345 32.15 6.02 -10.65
CA ARG A 345 31.55 7.33 -10.46
C ARG A 345 30.61 7.36 -9.26
N THR A 346 29.82 6.30 -9.07
CA THR A 346 28.94 6.16 -7.92
C THR A 346 29.75 6.21 -6.62
N GLU A 347 30.85 5.46 -6.53
CA GLU A 347 31.71 5.50 -5.36
C GLU A 347 32.38 6.87 -5.17
N LYS A 348 32.84 7.50 -6.26
CA LYS A 348 33.40 8.86 -6.19
C LYS A 348 32.38 9.88 -5.64
N TYR A 349 31.15 9.88 -6.16
CA TYR A 349 30.11 10.81 -5.74
C TYR A 349 29.60 10.52 -4.33
N ALA A 350 29.54 9.25 -3.92
CA ALA A 350 29.27 8.87 -2.54
C ALA A 350 30.32 9.44 -1.59
N ILE A 351 31.61 9.31 -1.91
CA ILE A 351 32.69 9.88 -1.09
C ILE A 351 32.56 11.40 -1.01
N GLN A 352 32.29 12.10 -2.12
CA GLN A 352 32.15 13.56 -2.12
C GLN A 352 30.98 14.02 -1.23
N LYS A 353 29.83 13.34 -1.33
CA LYS A 353 28.60 13.71 -0.62
C LYS A 353 28.66 13.43 0.88
N TYR A 354 29.33 12.35 1.27
CA TYR A 354 29.34 11.87 2.66
C TYR A 354 30.67 12.12 3.41
N SER A 355 31.61 12.87 2.84
CA SER A 355 32.92 13.17 3.47
C SER A 355 32.89 14.42 4.37
N PRO A 356 33.62 14.44 5.51
CA PRO A 356 34.45 13.37 6.04
C PRO A 356 33.59 12.24 6.61
N VAL A 357 33.89 11.03 6.15
CA VAL A 357 33.24 9.79 6.57
C VAL A 357 33.83 9.42 7.93
N PRO A 358 33.04 9.40 9.03
CA PRO A 358 33.56 9.05 10.35
C PRO A 358 34.20 7.66 10.36
N GLU A 359 35.25 7.46 11.17
CA GLU A 359 35.90 6.16 11.32
C GLU A 359 34.89 5.11 11.81
N GLY A 360 34.69 4.03 11.03
CA GLY A 360 33.65 3.03 11.28
C GLY A 360 32.30 3.28 10.60
N TRP A 361 32.19 4.28 9.71
CA TRP A 361 30.98 4.48 8.90
C TRP A 361 30.73 3.27 8.01
N LYS A 362 29.64 2.57 8.29
CA LYS A 362 28.98 1.70 7.34
C LYS A 362 27.84 2.51 6.73
N PRO A 363 27.72 2.59 5.39
CA PRO A 363 26.58 3.25 4.79
C PRO A 363 25.30 2.63 5.35
N TYR A 364 24.50 3.44 6.04
CA TYR A 364 23.20 3.03 6.54
C TYR A 364 22.19 3.24 5.41
N GLY A 365 21.64 2.15 4.85
CA GLY A 365 20.65 2.21 3.77
C GLY A 365 21.22 2.13 2.34
N ASN A 366 20.35 2.33 1.34
CA ASN A 366 20.65 2.15 -0.09
C ASN A 366 21.38 3.36 -0.71
N TYR A 367 22.56 3.71 -0.19
CA TYR A 367 23.32 4.88 -0.65
C TYR A 367 23.68 4.79 -2.14
N LYS A 368 24.07 3.60 -2.63
CA LYS A 368 24.40 3.35 -4.03
C LYS A 368 23.21 3.70 -4.92
N GLY A 369 22.01 3.20 -4.56
CA GLY A 369 20.78 3.50 -5.29
C GLY A 369 20.47 5.00 -5.33
N ASN A 370 20.65 5.72 -4.22
CA ASN A 370 20.42 7.17 -4.17
C ASN A 370 21.36 7.94 -5.11
N ILE A 371 22.65 7.62 -5.12
CA ILE A 371 23.63 8.28 -5.98
C ILE A 371 23.38 7.96 -7.45
N VAL A 372 23.05 6.70 -7.78
CA VAL A 372 22.70 6.30 -9.15
C VAL A 372 21.45 7.03 -9.63
N GLN A 373 20.44 7.18 -8.75
CA GLN A 373 19.24 7.94 -9.04
C GLN A 373 19.54 9.41 -9.33
N GLU A 374 20.29 10.09 -8.46
CA GLU A 374 20.67 11.50 -8.62
C GLU A 374 21.49 11.72 -9.90
N TYR A 375 22.35 10.76 -10.23
CA TYR A 375 23.15 10.83 -11.45
C TYR A 375 22.32 10.65 -12.72
N ASP A 376 21.37 9.71 -12.69
CA ASP A 376 20.40 9.52 -13.76
C ASP A 376 19.50 10.74 -13.94
N ASP A 377 18.98 11.31 -12.86
CA ASP A 377 18.16 12.53 -12.85
C ASP A 377 18.95 13.71 -13.45
N TYR A 378 20.24 13.85 -13.10
CA TYR A 378 21.12 14.85 -13.68
C TYR A 378 21.29 14.70 -15.21
N LEU A 379 21.54 13.48 -15.71
CA LEU A 379 21.66 13.27 -17.16
C LEU A 379 20.34 13.50 -17.90
N ASN A 380 19.21 13.09 -17.32
CA ASN A 380 17.89 13.40 -17.88
C ASN A 380 17.67 14.91 -17.99
N MET A 381 18.01 15.69 -16.96
CA MET A 381 17.92 17.15 -17.04
C MET A 381 18.84 17.74 -18.12
N ARG A 382 20.03 17.17 -18.34
CA ARG A 382 20.94 17.62 -19.42
C ARG A 382 20.33 17.36 -20.79
N GLU A 383 19.71 16.20 -20.99
CA GLU A 383 18.99 15.87 -22.22
C GLU A 383 17.82 16.82 -22.46
N GLU A 384 16.99 17.07 -21.44
CA GLU A 384 15.81 17.94 -21.52
C GLU A 384 16.18 19.39 -21.84
N LEU A 385 17.31 19.86 -21.31
CA LEU A 385 17.87 21.18 -21.62
C LEU A 385 18.60 21.22 -22.98
N GLY A 386 18.69 20.10 -23.69
CA GLY A 386 19.29 20.03 -25.03
C GLY A 386 20.81 20.21 -25.04
N TYR A 387 21.49 19.85 -23.96
CA TYR A 387 22.95 19.81 -23.95
C TYR A 387 23.48 18.73 -24.88
N ASP A 388 24.71 18.93 -25.39
CA ASP A 388 25.39 17.92 -26.18
C ASP A 388 25.84 16.75 -25.28
N MET A 389 25.07 15.67 -25.31
CA MET A 389 25.32 14.45 -24.54
C MET A 389 26.52 13.62 -25.04
N LYS A 390 27.28 14.10 -26.04
CA LYS A 390 28.58 13.54 -26.41
C LYS A 390 29.74 14.17 -25.63
N ASN A 391 29.51 15.31 -24.98
CA ASN A 391 30.54 16.00 -24.24
C ASN A 391 30.78 15.32 -22.88
N SER A 392 31.98 14.74 -22.73
CA SER A 392 32.38 14.03 -21.52
C SER A 392 32.34 14.89 -20.25
N VAL A 393 32.50 16.21 -20.34
CA VAL A 393 32.39 17.12 -19.19
C VAL A 393 30.96 17.16 -18.65
N PHE A 394 29.97 17.11 -19.55
CA PHE A 394 28.56 17.10 -19.16
C PHE A 394 28.13 15.73 -18.67
N ILE A 395 28.62 14.65 -19.29
CA ILE A 395 28.34 13.29 -18.81
C ILE A 395 28.97 13.07 -17.44
N TYR A 396 30.20 13.56 -17.19
CA TYR A 396 30.98 13.27 -15.99
C TYR A 396 31.23 14.52 -15.12
N PRO A 397 30.21 15.06 -14.43
CA PRO A 397 30.37 16.26 -13.62
C PRO A 397 31.41 16.05 -12.51
N ARG A 398 32.13 17.12 -12.17
CA ARG A 398 33.16 17.08 -11.11
C ARG A 398 32.54 16.95 -9.73
N ASP A 399 31.41 17.62 -9.53
CA ASP A 399 30.59 17.64 -8.33
C ASP A 399 29.14 17.46 -8.80
N LEU A 400 28.53 16.33 -8.47
CA LEU A 400 27.21 15.97 -8.96
C LEU A 400 26.12 16.82 -8.31
N GLU A 401 26.21 17.02 -7.00
CA GLU A 401 25.21 17.72 -6.19
C GLU A 401 25.16 19.21 -6.55
N LEU A 402 26.33 19.87 -6.61
CA LEU A 402 26.41 21.28 -6.98
C LEU A 402 25.79 21.56 -8.36
N VAL A 403 26.10 20.70 -9.34
CA VAL A 403 25.62 20.89 -10.71
C VAL A 403 24.14 20.54 -10.82
N HIS A 404 23.68 19.51 -10.11
CA HIS A 404 22.26 19.17 -10.01
C HIS A 404 21.43 20.33 -9.44
N ASP A 405 21.93 20.99 -8.39
CA ASP A 405 21.26 22.15 -7.77
C ASP A 405 21.24 23.36 -8.71
N GLN A 406 22.35 23.68 -9.37
CA GLN A 406 22.43 24.75 -10.38
C GLN A 406 21.44 24.50 -11.52
N MET A 407 21.36 23.27 -12.01
CA MET A 407 20.49 22.87 -13.11
C MET A 407 19.01 22.89 -12.72
N THR A 408 18.67 22.59 -11.46
CA THR A 408 17.30 22.75 -10.97
C THR A 408 16.85 24.21 -11.08
N GLY A 409 17.75 25.17 -10.81
CA GLY A 409 17.51 26.59 -11.03
C GLY A 409 17.31 26.97 -12.50
N GLU A 410 18.18 26.49 -13.39
CA GLU A 410 18.11 26.74 -14.84
C GLU A 410 16.88 26.10 -15.50
N SER A 411 16.56 24.86 -15.11
CA SER A 411 15.40 24.12 -15.61
C SER A 411 14.10 24.78 -15.20
N ASN A 412 13.99 25.25 -13.95
CA ASN A 412 12.85 26.06 -13.51
C ASN A 412 12.71 27.35 -14.33
N ALA A 413 13.81 28.07 -14.59
CA ALA A 413 13.79 29.30 -15.37
C ALA A 413 13.37 29.07 -16.84
N ARG A 414 13.84 27.98 -17.46
CA ARG A 414 13.50 27.63 -18.85
C ARG A 414 12.11 27.04 -18.98
N HIS A 415 11.68 26.22 -18.02
CA HIS A 415 10.30 25.75 -17.93
C HIS A 415 9.34 26.92 -17.73
N ASP A 416 9.72 27.92 -16.92
CA ASP A 416 8.97 29.16 -16.76
C ASP A 416 8.88 29.94 -18.07
N GLU A 417 9.97 30.05 -18.82
CA GLU A 417 9.96 30.70 -20.13
C GLU A 417 9.03 29.98 -21.13
N LEU A 418 9.09 28.65 -21.20
CA LEU A 418 8.22 27.83 -22.06
C LEU A 418 6.76 27.89 -21.63
N TYR A 419 6.50 27.84 -20.32
CA TYR A 419 5.17 27.95 -19.73
C TYR A 419 4.57 29.33 -20.00
N ILE A 420 5.34 30.40 -19.83
CA ILE A 420 4.93 31.78 -20.15
C ILE A 420 4.67 31.91 -21.65
N LYS A 421 5.54 31.39 -22.52
CA LYS A 421 5.32 31.40 -23.98
C LYS A 421 4.02 30.67 -24.36
N LYS A 422 3.74 29.52 -23.74
CA LYS A 422 2.49 28.76 -23.93
C LYS A 422 1.28 29.56 -23.47
N LYS A 423 1.32 30.13 -22.26
CA LYS A 423 0.20 30.89 -21.67
C LYS A 423 -0.07 32.20 -22.40
N ASN A 424 0.97 32.89 -22.89
CA ASN A 424 0.80 34.05 -23.75
C ASN A 424 0.14 33.71 -25.09
N LYS A 425 0.39 32.51 -25.65
CA LYS A 425 -0.34 32.01 -26.83
C LYS A 425 -1.79 31.63 -26.52
N GLU A 426 -2.05 31.10 -25.33
CA GLU A 426 -3.39 30.70 -24.87
C GLU A 426 -4.28 31.91 -24.54
N PHE A 427 -3.70 33.00 -24.02
CA PHE A 427 -4.40 34.22 -23.61
C PHE A 427 -3.89 35.48 -24.36
N PRO A 428 -4.02 35.53 -25.70
CA PRO A 428 -3.45 36.61 -26.50
C PRO A 428 -4.17 37.95 -26.32
N GLU A 429 -5.44 37.95 -25.90
CA GLU A 429 -6.25 39.17 -25.77
C GLU A 429 -5.80 40.03 -24.58
N ILE A 430 -5.08 39.46 -23.61
CA ILE A 430 -4.46 40.22 -22.51
C ILE A 430 -3.51 41.28 -23.08
N ALA A 431 -2.59 40.85 -23.96
CA ALA A 431 -1.62 41.77 -24.58
C ALA A 431 -2.28 42.76 -25.53
N LYS A 432 -3.24 42.30 -26.36
CA LYS A 432 -3.94 43.17 -27.32
C LYS A 432 -4.74 44.28 -26.64
N ARG A 433 -5.31 44.01 -25.46
CA ARG A 433 -6.14 44.98 -24.73
C ARG A 433 -5.33 45.89 -23.81
N TYR A 434 -4.04 45.66 -23.64
CA TYR A 434 -3.17 46.41 -22.73
C TYR A 434 -3.29 47.93 -22.92
N GLU A 435 -3.13 48.44 -24.14
CA GLU A 435 -3.19 49.89 -24.42
C GLU A 435 -4.56 50.51 -24.05
N SER A 436 -5.65 49.81 -24.37
CA SER A 436 -7.00 50.25 -24.03
C SER A 436 -7.23 50.27 -22.50
N LEU A 437 -6.67 49.28 -21.80
CA LEU A 437 -6.74 49.19 -20.35
C LEU A 437 -5.86 50.27 -19.69
N CYS A 438 -4.72 50.63 -20.28
CA CYS A 438 -3.88 51.72 -19.80
C CYS A 438 -4.61 53.05 -19.88
N LYS A 439 -5.25 53.35 -21.02
CA LYS A 439 -6.09 54.57 -21.17
C LYS A 439 -7.21 54.63 -20.12
N LYS A 440 -7.75 53.47 -19.73
CA LYS A 440 -8.85 53.38 -18.78
C LYS A 440 -8.42 53.44 -17.30
N TYR A 441 -7.38 52.69 -16.94
CA TYR A 441 -7.03 52.37 -15.56
C TYR A 441 -5.66 52.89 -15.11
N GLN A 442 -4.84 53.45 -16.00
CA GLN A 442 -3.55 53.98 -15.57
C GLN A 442 -3.76 55.27 -14.77
N ALA A 443 -3.10 55.34 -13.60
CA ALA A 443 -3.11 56.50 -12.74
C ALA A 443 -1.84 56.55 -11.88
N ALA A 444 -1.44 57.75 -11.50
CA ALA A 444 -0.39 57.98 -10.52
C ALA A 444 -0.92 58.95 -9.46
N ALA A 445 -0.73 58.61 -8.19
CA ALA A 445 -1.15 59.42 -7.05
C ALA A 445 -0.36 59.04 -5.78
N GLU A 446 -0.08 60.02 -4.93
CA GLU A 446 0.55 59.83 -3.61
C GLU A 446 1.84 58.98 -3.63
N GLY A 447 2.65 59.07 -4.71
CA GLY A 447 3.90 58.31 -4.87
C GLY A 447 3.72 56.86 -5.31
N TYR A 448 2.52 56.50 -5.79
CA TYR A 448 2.18 55.17 -6.31
C TYR A 448 1.64 55.25 -7.75
N ILE A 449 1.90 54.18 -8.51
CA ILE A 449 1.45 54.03 -9.90
C ILE A 449 0.55 52.80 -9.97
N ILE A 450 -0.66 52.95 -10.51
CA ILE A 450 -1.55 51.85 -10.85
C ILE A 450 -1.49 51.67 -12.36
N ARG A 451 -1.18 50.46 -12.83
CA ARG A 451 -1.19 50.10 -14.26
C ARG A 451 -1.76 48.71 -14.50
N PRO A 452 -2.35 48.43 -15.67
CA PRO A 452 -2.69 47.06 -16.06
C PRO A 452 -1.47 46.15 -16.22
N ALA A 453 -1.71 44.84 -16.16
CA ALA A 453 -0.74 43.84 -16.59
C ALA A 453 -0.61 43.82 -18.12
N LYS A 454 0.62 43.69 -18.62
CA LYS A 454 0.96 43.76 -20.06
C LYS A 454 0.61 42.49 -20.83
N ASP A 455 0.78 41.33 -20.21
CA ASP A 455 0.56 40.01 -20.82
C ASP A 455 0.32 38.95 -19.74
N ALA A 456 -0.02 37.73 -20.16
CA ALA A 456 -0.29 36.61 -19.25
C ALA A 456 0.97 36.25 -18.44
N GLY A 457 2.14 36.31 -19.08
CA GLY A 457 3.44 36.06 -18.45
C GLY A 457 3.73 36.99 -17.27
N GLU A 458 3.41 38.27 -17.39
CA GLU A 458 3.60 39.26 -16.33
C GLU A 458 2.71 38.96 -15.12
N ILE A 459 1.46 38.52 -15.34
CA ILE A 459 0.55 38.12 -14.25
C ILE A 459 1.07 36.87 -13.54
N ILE A 460 1.55 35.88 -14.29
CA ILE A 460 2.11 34.63 -13.74
C ILE A 460 3.36 34.94 -12.90
N MET A 461 4.28 35.74 -13.42
CA MET A 461 5.51 36.12 -12.71
C MET A 461 5.23 36.99 -11.48
N GLU A 462 4.25 37.89 -11.54
CA GLU A 462 3.84 38.70 -10.40
C GLU A 462 3.29 37.81 -9.26
N GLY A 463 2.37 36.88 -9.58
CA GLY A 463 1.80 35.97 -8.59
C GLY A 463 2.83 35.05 -7.94
N ARG A 464 3.81 34.57 -8.70
CA ARG A 464 4.91 33.76 -8.16
C ARG A 464 5.83 34.57 -7.25
N LYS A 465 6.24 35.78 -7.65
CA LYS A 465 7.11 36.66 -6.85
C LYS A 465 6.44 37.14 -5.56
N LEU A 466 5.12 37.35 -5.59
CA LEU A 466 4.35 37.75 -4.42
C LEU A 466 3.78 36.55 -3.65
N HIS A 467 4.04 35.31 -4.09
CA HIS A 467 3.56 34.08 -3.48
C HIS A 467 2.03 34.06 -3.26
N HIS A 468 1.24 34.47 -4.26
CA HIS A 468 -0.22 34.42 -4.21
C HIS A 468 -0.86 34.08 -5.57
N CYS A 469 -2.11 33.64 -5.56
CA CYS A 469 -2.74 32.89 -6.65
C CYS A 469 -3.19 33.71 -7.88
N VAL A 470 -2.71 34.94 -8.09
CA VAL A 470 -3.18 35.79 -9.21
C VAL A 470 -2.78 35.25 -10.58
N GLY A 471 -1.74 34.41 -10.64
CA GLY A 471 -1.26 33.75 -11.86
C GLY A 471 -2.05 32.53 -12.33
N GLY A 472 -3.13 32.15 -11.63
CA GLY A 472 -3.93 30.98 -11.98
C GLY A 472 -4.83 31.18 -13.20
N ASP A 473 -5.15 30.09 -13.90
CA ASP A 473 -5.93 30.09 -15.16
C ASP A 473 -7.29 30.80 -15.05
N ASN A 474 -7.94 30.77 -13.88
CA ASN A 474 -9.20 31.48 -13.66
C ASN A 474 -9.03 33.02 -13.81
N TYR A 475 -7.96 33.59 -13.26
CA TYR A 475 -7.66 35.02 -13.36
C TYR A 475 -7.22 35.39 -14.77
N LEU A 476 -6.36 34.58 -15.39
CA LEU A 476 -5.94 34.78 -16.78
C LEU A 476 -7.14 34.74 -17.74
N SER A 477 -8.05 33.78 -17.57
CA SER A 477 -9.25 33.64 -18.40
C SER A 477 -10.22 34.82 -18.23
N LYS A 478 -10.47 35.28 -16.99
CA LYS A 478 -11.30 36.46 -16.73
C LYS A 478 -10.68 37.74 -17.29
N HIS A 479 -9.36 37.91 -17.14
CA HIS A 479 -8.62 39.03 -17.72
C HIS A 479 -8.73 39.02 -19.24
N ASN A 480 -8.42 37.89 -19.87
CA ASN A 480 -8.44 37.70 -21.31
C ASN A 480 -9.82 38.04 -21.91
N ARG A 481 -10.91 37.51 -21.31
CA ARG A 481 -12.30 37.77 -21.73
C ARG A 481 -12.81 39.18 -21.38
N GLY A 482 -12.12 39.88 -20.47
CA GLY A 482 -12.50 41.23 -20.05
C GLY A 482 -13.58 41.31 -19.00
N THR A 483 -13.89 40.19 -18.34
CA THR A 483 -14.84 40.14 -17.21
C THR A 483 -14.30 40.92 -16.01
N THR A 484 -13.01 40.74 -15.71
CA THR A 484 -12.24 41.52 -14.73
C THR A 484 -10.90 41.88 -15.34
N ALA A 485 -10.18 42.85 -14.78
CA ALA A 485 -8.82 43.20 -15.16
C ALA A 485 -7.92 43.13 -13.92
N ILE A 486 -6.70 42.68 -14.13
CA ILE A 486 -5.65 42.65 -13.12
C ILE A 486 -4.77 43.87 -13.32
N LEU A 487 -4.68 44.69 -12.28
CA LEU A 487 -3.82 45.86 -12.21
C LEU A 487 -2.70 45.62 -11.19
N PHE A 488 -1.58 46.28 -11.39
CA PHE A 488 -0.47 46.32 -10.45
C PHE A 488 -0.34 47.72 -9.88
N LEU A 489 -0.26 47.80 -8.56
CA LEU A 489 0.09 49.01 -7.83
C LEU A 489 1.57 48.94 -7.46
N ARG A 490 2.34 49.90 -7.95
CA ARG A 490 3.79 50.03 -7.81
C ARG A 490 4.13 51.28 -7.01
N LYS A 491 5.31 51.30 -6.37
CA LYS A 491 5.89 52.54 -5.84
C LYS A 491 6.55 53.29 -6.99
N GLU A 492 6.37 54.60 -7.06
CA GLU A 492 6.95 55.44 -8.11
C GLU A 492 8.48 55.38 -8.14
N LYS A 493 9.12 55.28 -6.96
CA LYS A 493 10.58 55.12 -6.84
C LYS A 493 11.11 53.77 -7.34
N THR A 494 10.26 52.73 -7.40
CA THR A 494 10.65 51.37 -7.79
C THR A 494 9.55 50.73 -8.66
N PRO A 495 9.31 51.25 -9.87
CA PRO A 495 8.14 50.88 -10.68
C PRO A 495 8.20 49.44 -11.19
N ASN A 496 9.39 48.84 -11.24
CA ASN A 496 9.63 47.48 -11.71
C ASN A 496 9.55 46.42 -10.61
N THR A 497 9.31 46.81 -9.35
CA THR A 497 9.27 45.88 -8.21
C THR A 497 7.82 45.47 -7.88
N PRO A 498 7.50 44.16 -7.75
CA PRO A 498 6.22 43.66 -7.25
C PRO A 498 5.81 44.25 -5.92
N TYR A 499 4.54 44.63 -5.78
CA TYR A 499 4.06 45.21 -4.52
C TYR A 499 2.61 44.84 -4.20
N ILE A 500 1.63 45.29 -4.98
CA ILE A 500 0.21 44.96 -4.78
C ILE A 500 -0.44 44.64 -6.12
N THR A 501 -1.27 43.60 -6.15
CA THR A 501 -2.15 43.26 -7.27
C THR A 501 -3.60 43.62 -6.95
N ILE A 502 -4.37 44.04 -7.95
CA ILE A 502 -5.74 44.52 -7.81
C ILE A 502 -6.59 43.87 -8.89
N GLU A 503 -7.73 43.26 -8.53
CA GLU A 503 -8.74 42.79 -9.48
C GLU A 503 -9.91 43.79 -9.53
N ILE A 504 -10.20 44.30 -10.73
CA ILE A 504 -11.23 45.32 -10.96
C ILE A 504 -12.19 44.92 -12.10
N SER A 505 -13.47 45.30 -12.03
CA SER A 505 -14.38 45.28 -13.17
C SER A 505 -15.13 46.60 -13.29
N GLY A 506 -15.08 47.21 -14.48
CA GLY A 506 -15.64 48.53 -14.71
C GLY A 506 -14.92 49.61 -13.90
N THR A 507 -15.47 49.92 -12.72
CA THR A 507 -14.96 50.87 -11.73
C THR A 507 -14.86 50.23 -10.35
N LYS A 508 -15.42 49.02 -10.17
CA LYS A 508 -15.50 48.33 -8.88
C LYS A 508 -14.29 47.43 -8.68
N ILE A 509 -13.54 47.66 -7.61
CA ILE A 509 -12.47 46.76 -7.15
C ILE A 509 -13.10 45.61 -6.36
N TYR A 510 -12.76 44.37 -6.72
CA TYR A 510 -13.20 43.18 -5.99
C TYR A 510 -12.25 42.82 -4.86
N GLN A 511 -10.94 42.89 -5.14
CA GLN A 511 -9.91 42.48 -4.21
C GLN A 511 -8.56 43.09 -4.56
N TRP A 512 -7.71 43.20 -3.55
CA TRP A 512 -6.31 43.60 -3.69
C TRP A 512 -5.45 42.88 -2.67
N TYR A 513 -4.25 42.44 -3.07
CA TYR A 513 -3.32 41.69 -2.20
C TYR A 513 -1.87 42.06 -2.53
N GLY A 514 -1.05 42.12 -1.48
CA GLY A 514 0.41 42.12 -1.59
C GLY A 514 0.98 40.73 -1.31
N ALA A 515 2.27 40.67 -0.98
CA ALA A 515 2.98 39.41 -0.76
C ALA A 515 2.29 38.50 0.28
N HIS A 516 2.20 37.20 -0.02
CA HIS A 516 1.55 36.16 0.80
C HIS A 516 0.09 36.49 1.18
N ASP A 517 -0.68 37.04 0.25
CA ASP A 517 -2.08 37.43 0.44
C ASP A 517 -2.28 38.48 1.58
N LYS A 518 -1.23 39.19 1.97
CA LYS A 518 -1.29 40.22 3.01
C LYS A 518 -1.72 41.56 2.44
N LYS A 519 -2.37 42.38 3.28
CA LYS A 519 -2.77 43.76 2.97
C LYS A 519 -1.91 44.75 3.74
N PRO A 520 -0.72 45.14 3.22
CA PRO A 520 0.13 46.12 3.90
C PRO A 520 -0.59 47.47 4.01
N LYS A 521 -0.41 48.21 5.12
CA LYS A 521 -0.97 49.56 5.35
C LYS A 521 -2.44 49.70 4.90
N ARG A 522 -3.28 48.76 5.33
CA ARG A 522 -4.65 48.58 4.85
C ARG A 522 -5.47 49.87 4.81
N GLU A 523 -5.50 50.65 5.89
CA GLU A 523 -6.28 51.89 5.97
C GLU A 523 -5.87 52.91 4.90
N PHE A 524 -4.56 53.05 4.65
CA PHE A 524 -4.02 53.93 3.63
C PHE A 524 -4.43 53.49 2.22
N PHE A 525 -4.26 52.20 1.88
CA PHE A 525 -4.61 51.71 0.55
C PHE A 525 -6.10 51.58 0.31
N ASP A 526 -6.91 51.30 1.33
CA ASP A 526 -8.36 51.32 1.21
C ASP A 526 -8.85 52.74 0.88
N ARG A 527 -8.27 53.78 1.49
CA ARG A 527 -8.54 55.19 1.13
C ARG A 527 -8.08 55.52 -0.29
N LEU A 528 -6.83 55.21 -0.63
CA LEU A 528 -6.25 55.48 -1.95
C LEU A 528 -7.05 54.80 -3.08
N LEU A 529 -7.45 53.54 -2.89
CA LEU A 529 -8.23 52.78 -3.86
C LEU A 529 -9.69 53.23 -3.95
N ALA A 530 -10.27 53.72 -2.85
CA ALA A 530 -11.59 54.35 -2.87
C ALA A 530 -11.58 55.66 -3.68
N ASP A 531 -10.56 56.49 -3.51
CA ASP A 531 -10.43 57.74 -4.27
C ASP A 531 -10.12 57.46 -5.74
N TYR A 532 -9.27 56.47 -6.04
CA TYR A 532 -9.05 55.98 -7.39
C TYR A 532 -10.36 55.49 -8.05
N THR A 533 -11.20 54.74 -7.33
CA THR A 533 -12.51 54.29 -7.84
C THR A 533 -13.44 55.47 -8.16
N LYS A 534 -13.51 56.50 -7.29
CA LYS A 534 -14.28 57.72 -7.55
C LYS A 534 -13.79 58.46 -8.79
N GLN A 535 -12.47 58.53 -9.00
CA GLN A 535 -11.89 59.14 -10.20
C GLN A 535 -12.29 58.38 -11.47
N LEU A 536 -12.28 57.04 -11.44
CA LEU A 536 -12.74 56.23 -12.58
C LEU A 536 -14.24 56.47 -12.89
N GLU A 537 -15.09 56.57 -11.87
CA GLU A 537 -16.52 56.90 -12.05
C GLU A 537 -16.74 58.30 -12.64
N ALA A 538 -15.95 59.28 -12.19
CA ALA A 538 -16.00 60.64 -12.75
C ALA A 538 -15.57 60.66 -14.23
N ARG A 539 -14.54 59.89 -14.60
CA ARG A 539 -14.10 59.72 -15.99
C ARG A 539 -15.17 59.07 -16.87
N LYS A 540 -15.98 58.16 -16.31
CA LYS A 540 -17.09 57.50 -17.04
C LYS A 540 -18.26 58.44 -17.35
N LYS A 541 -18.46 59.51 -16.56
CA LYS A 541 -19.58 60.47 -16.72
C LYS A 541 -19.32 61.63 -17.69
N LYS A 542 -18.08 61.81 -18.18
CA LYS A 542 -17.76 62.79 -19.23
C LYS A 542 -17.43 62.05 -20.53
N PRO A 543 -18.29 62.07 -21.57
CA PRO A 543 -17.88 61.59 -22.88
C PRO A 543 -16.81 62.53 -23.46
N ASP A 544 -15.88 61.95 -24.21
CA ASP A 544 -14.64 62.53 -24.72
C ASP A 544 -14.65 64.05 -25.01
N LYS A 545 -13.77 64.78 -24.31
CA LYS A 545 -12.96 65.81 -24.95
C LYS A 545 -11.52 65.35 -24.89
N ALA A 546 -10.95 65.10 -26.06
CA ALA A 546 -9.53 64.90 -26.24
C ALA A 546 -8.75 66.00 -25.50
N PHE A 547 -7.79 65.59 -24.67
CA PHE A 547 -6.68 66.45 -24.28
C PHE A 547 -5.38 65.76 -24.68
N ILE A 548 -4.76 66.39 -25.68
CA ILE A 548 -3.37 66.20 -26.09
C ILE A 548 -2.46 66.58 -24.91
N ALA A 549 -1.35 65.87 -24.82
CA ALA A 549 -0.33 65.91 -23.78
C ALA A 549 0.21 67.31 -23.44
N ALA A 550 0.72 67.44 -22.21
CA ALA A 550 1.81 68.36 -21.91
C ALA A 550 2.75 67.74 -20.86
N VAL A 551 3.95 67.42 -21.36
CA VAL A 551 5.28 67.13 -20.74
C VAL A 551 5.38 65.91 -19.82
#